data_AF-A0A1Y2FW59-F1
#
_entry.id   AF-A0A1Y2FW59-F1
#
_cell.length_a   1.000
_cell.length_b   1.000
_cell.length_c   1.000
_cell.angle_alpha   90.00
_cell.angle_beta   90.00
_cell.angle_gamma   90.00
#
_symmetry.space_group_name_H-M   'P 1'
#
loop_
_entity.id
_entity.type
_entity.pdbx_description
1 polymer ?
#
loop_
_entity_poly.entity_id
_entity_poly.type
_entity_poly.pdbx_seq_one_letter_code
_entity_poly.pdbx_strand_id
1 'polypeptide(L)'
;MVLDASSFVVNKLGSSNVVRALIPLASAYALRSWSAGYVCTEDRNIHNKTYILVGAFSGPGLALFRALALRGAQIIALHPDPSSADVLQLILLLRSSTSNERLYAEQCDVRDVASLRNFAKRWEKDGRSGMVQDLEARIDGLVFCDGEGLSMEDTGYGVEQQLVPTSTKDDPLDLYHASLLLSRHALVQLLLPALLRSATTSSTPIRIISQASPFYSTCPSLTLSNLDYASSSFLSNAPWLAEGQSSLASILLFRELQDRLNDLNLLFVSVCAGFTRAWVYHTMRATWEHPRFSWLGYALSWLLWPLIWCFTKSGDAASQGLLAAVLATTKAGQVPVAQETMEGEEAAPPPKPEPEQKVDEDKEKHKITLVGGALYREGRIVRVAALDHTPATLGADLWDLESERVKVLVARAEAAEKEEEALKKDTASKNATARSSA
;
A
#
# COMPACT_ATOMS: atom_id res chain seq x y z
N MET A 1 -40.76 -23.05 41.26
CA MET A 1 -41.63 -21.98 40.72
C MET A 1 -40.90 -20.93 39.87
N VAL A 2 -39.90 -20.19 40.36
CA VAL A 2 -39.14 -19.23 39.50
C VAL A 2 -38.23 -19.93 38.48
N LEU A 3 -37.60 -21.05 38.88
CA LEU A 3 -36.75 -21.86 38.00
C LEU A 3 -37.54 -22.62 36.91
N ASP A 4 -38.80 -22.98 37.18
CA ASP A 4 -39.69 -23.66 36.21
C ASP A 4 -40.24 -22.67 35.16
N ALA A 5 -40.42 -21.40 35.53
CA ALA A 5 -40.85 -20.37 34.61
C ALA A 5 -39.75 -20.02 33.60
N SER A 6 -38.47 -20.00 34.02
CA SER A 6 -37.34 -19.79 33.11
C SER A 6 -37.14 -20.95 32.13
N SER A 7 -37.32 -22.20 32.56
CA SER A 7 -37.17 -23.36 31.68
C SER A 7 -38.32 -23.48 30.67
N PHE A 8 -39.54 -23.09 31.05
CA PHE A 8 -40.68 -23.06 30.13
C PHE A 8 -40.55 -21.97 29.06
N VAL A 9 -40.08 -20.78 29.43
CA VAL A 9 -39.84 -19.68 28.47
C VAL A 9 -38.71 -20.05 27.51
N VAL A 10 -37.60 -20.60 27.99
CA VAL A 10 -36.48 -21.04 27.14
C VAL A 10 -36.89 -22.15 26.18
N ASN A 11 -37.69 -23.13 26.63
CA ASN A 11 -38.18 -24.20 25.76
C ASN A 11 -39.18 -23.71 24.71
N LYS A 12 -40.05 -22.75 25.04
CA LYS A 12 -41.06 -22.21 24.12
C LYS A 12 -40.50 -21.16 23.15
N LEU A 13 -39.46 -20.43 23.56
CA LEU A 13 -38.69 -19.57 22.67
C LEU A 13 -37.82 -20.43 21.72
N GLY A 14 -37.13 -21.46 22.25
CA GLY A 14 -36.29 -22.37 21.45
C GLY A 14 -37.06 -23.26 20.45
N SER A 15 -38.36 -23.46 20.64
CA SER A 15 -39.22 -24.22 19.71
C SER A 15 -39.83 -23.39 18.58
N SER A 16 -39.74 -22.06 18.64
CA SER A 16 -40.30 -21.20 17.59
C SER A 16 -39.39 -21.23 16.36
N ASN A 17 -39.97 -21.47 15.18
CA ASN A 17 -39.26 -21.39 13.90
C ASN A 17 -38.55 -20.03 13.71
N VAL A 18 -39.05 -18.99 14.38
CA VAL A 18 -38.45 -17.65 14.40
C VAL A 18 -37.10 -17.64 15.11
N VAL A 19 -36.97 -18.28 16.28
CA VAL A 19 -35.70 -18.31 17.02
C VAL A 19 -34.66 -19.16 16.28
N ARG A 20 -35.10 -20.27 15.66
CA ARG A 20 -34.25 -21.10 14.81
C ARG A 20 -33.73 -20.36 13.57
N ALA A 21 -34.48 -19.38 13.05
CA ALA A 21 -34.06 -18.52 11.94
C ALA A 21 -33.20 -17.33 12.40
N LEU A 22 -33.44 -16.78 13.60
CA LEU A 22 -32.69 -15.64 14.12
C LEU A 22 -31.26 -16.01 14.56
N ILE A 23 -31.05 -17.21 15.11
CA ILE A 23 -29.71 -17.66 15.54
C ILE A 23 -28.69 -17.66 14.37
N PRO A 24 -28.95 -18.29 13.21
CA PRO A 24 -28.00 -18.28 12.09
C PRO A 24 -27.84 -16.88 11.48
N LEU A 25 -28.88 -16.04 11.51
CA LEU A 25 -28.78 -14.66 11.04
C LEU A 25 -27.89 -13.81 11.95
N ALA A 26 -28.06 -13.95 13.27
CA ALA A 26 -27.25 -13.27 14.26
C ALA A 26 -25.80 -13.77 14.23
N SER A 27 -25.56 -15.08 14.05
CA SER A 27 -24.21 -15.62 13.92
C SER A 27 -23.54 -15.17 12.63
N ALA A 28 -24.27 -15.13 11.50
CA ALA A 28 -23.77 -14.59 10.25
C ALA A 28 -23.43 -13.10 10.37
N TYR A 29 -24.28 -12.31 11.04
CA TYR A 29 -24.02 -10.90 11.31
C TYR A 29 -22.80 -10.70 12.21
N ALA A 30 -22.69 -11.46 13.31
CA ALA A 30 -21.54 -11.41 14.20
C ALA A 30 -20.24 -11.78 13.47
N LEU A 31 -20.25 -12.87 12.70
CA LEU A 31 -19.12 -13.30 11.88
C LEU A 31 -18.73 -12.23 10.86
N ARG A 32 -19.72 -11.60 10.21
CA ARG A 32 -19.49 -10.52 9.25
C ARG A 32 -18.95 -9.25 9.89
N SER A 33 -19.39 -8.92 11.10
CA SER A 33 -18.88 -7.77 11.86
C SER A 33 -17.44 -8.00 12.31
N TRP A 34 -17.11 -9.24 12.68
CA TRP A 34 -15.76 -9.64 13.03
C TRP A 34 -14.82 -9.65 11.81
N SER A 35 -15.27 -10.16 10.67
CA SER A 35 -14.47 -10.19 9.43
C SER A 35 -14.32 -8.84 8.74
N ALA A 36 -15.22 -7.88 9.02
CA ALA A 36 -15.09 -6.50 8.55
C ALA A 36 -13.75 -5.89 8.97
N GLY A 37 -13.24 -6.32 10.13
CA GLY A 37 -11.97 -5.87 10.65
C GLY A 37 -12.02 -4.48 11.26
N TYR A 38 -10.87 -3.85 11.33
CA TYR A 38 -10.65 -2.57 11.96
C TYR A 38 -11.31 -1.41 11.19
N VAL A 39 -11.86 -0.45 11.94
CA VAL A 39 -12.41 0.81 11.42
C VAL A 39 -11.59 1.95 11.98
N CYS A 40 -11.11 2.83 11.10
CA CYS A 40 -10.31 4.00 11.48
C CYS A 40 -11.19 4.95 12.32
N THR A 41 -10.76 5.19 13.55
CA THR A 41 -11.41 6.16 14.46
C THR A 41 -10.68 7.49 14.49
N GLU A 42 -9.45 7.53 13.96
CA GLU A 42 -8.64 8.73 13.89
C GLU A 42 -9.21 9.70 12.86
N ASP A 43 -9.45 10.92 13.30
CA ASP A 43 -9.72 12.03 12.39
C ASP A 43 -8.66 13.10 12.57
N ARG A 44 -7.96 13.39 11.47
CA ARG A 44 -6.89 14.39 11.44
C ARG A 44 -7.07 15.24 10.21
N ASN A 45 -6.96 16.55 10.40
CA ASN A 45 -6.98 17.49 9.29
C ASN A 45 -5.72 17.29 8.42
N ILE A 46 -5.92 16.87 7.18
CA ILE A 46 -4.89 16.69 6.16
C ILE A 46 -5.11 17.63 4.96
N HIS A 47 -5.82 18.73 5.19
CA HIS A 47 -6.04 19.76 4.19
C HIS A 47 -4.71 20.34 3.70
N ASN A 48 -4.59 20.57 2.40
CA ASN A 48 -3.37 21.02 1.72
C ASN A 48 -2.17 20.06 1.85
N LYS A 49 -2.34 18.83 2.33
CA LYS A 49 -1.26 17.83 2.32
C LYS A 49 -1.27 17.03 1.03
N THR A 50 -0.08 16.72 0.52
CA THR A 50 0.07 16.02 -0.76
C THR A 50 0.43 14.56 -0.54
N TYR A 51 -0.38 13.66 -1.10
CA TYR A 51 -0.17 12.22 -1.04
C TYR A 51 0.02 11.65 -2.45
N ILE A 52 1.07 10.85 -2.62
CA ILE A 52 1.28 10.05 -3.82
C ILE A 52 0.73 8.66 -3.54
N LEU A 53 -0.17 8.17 -4.40
CA LEU A 53 -0.80 6.85 -4.28
C LEU A 53 -0.37 5.97 -5.46
N VAL A 54 0.24 4.83 -5.17
CA VAL A 54 0.46 3.74 -6.12
C VAL A 54 -0.69 2.75 -5.99
N GLY A 55 -1.29 2.35 -7.11
CA GLY A 55 -2.47 1.48 -7.10
C GLY A 55 -3.73 2.18 -6.57
N ALA A 56 -3.87 3.49 -6.85
CA ALA A 56 -4.97 4.31 -6.34
C ALA A 56 -6.36 3.91 -6.85
N PHE A 57 -6.43 3.13 -7.94
CA PHE A 57 -7.69 2.63 -8.51
C PHE A 57 -7.97 1.16 -8.17
N SER A 58 -7.16 0.56 -7.29
CA SER A 58 -7.45 -0.76 -6.72
C SER A 58 -8.64 -0.68 -5.74
N GLY A 59 -9.22 -1.82 -5.37
CA GLY A 59 -10.32 -1.87 -4.38
C GLY A 59 -10.03 -1.07 -3.09
N PRO A 60 -8.97 -1.37 -2.33
CA PRO A 60 -8.59 -0.59 -1.15
C PRO A 60 -8.00 0.79 -1.50
N GLY A 61 -7.28 0.91 -2.62
CA GLY A 61 -6.68 2.16 -3.06
C GLY A 61 -7.71 3.24 -3.37
N LEU A 62 -8.80 2.90 -4.04
CA LEU A 62 -9.86 3.82 -4.43
C LEU A 62 -10.66 4.30 -3.22
N ALA A 63 -10.91 3.40 -2.26
CA ALA A 63 -11.54 3.75 -1.00
C ALA A 63 -10.64 4.69 -0.17
N LEU A 64 -9.33 4.43 -0.12
CA LEU A 64 -8.36 5.32 0.51
C LEU A 64 -8.31 6.67 -0.20
N PHE A 65 -8.24 6.69 -1.54
CA PHE A 65 -8.26 7.91 -2.35
C PHE A 65 -9.47 8.76 -1.96
N ARG A 66 -10.68 8.19 -2.03
CA ARG A 66 -11.91 8.90 -1.65
C ARG A 66 -11.85 9.43 -0.22
N ALA A 67 -11.38 8.63 0.74
CA ALA A 67 -11.31 9.02 2.14
C ALA A 67 -10.31 10.16 2.41
N LEU A 68 -9.19 10.21 1.67
CA LEU A 68 -8.22 11.30 1.73
C LEU A 68 -8.74 12.55 1.01
N ALA A 69 -9.40 12.38 -0.14
CA ALA A 69 -9.99 13.47 -0.93
C ALA A 69 -11.08 14.21 -0.16
N LEU A 70 -11.96 13.48 0.55
CA LEU A 70 -12.99 14.05 1.44
C LEU A 70 -12.41 14.91 2.58
N ARG A 71 -11.16 14.65 2.98
CA ARG A 71 -10.45 15.44 4.01
C ARG A 71 -9.67 16.62 3.41
N GLY A 72 -9.84 16.89 2.12
CA GLY A 72 -9.22 18.02 1.42
C GLY A 72 -7.73 17.83 1.14
N ALA A 73 -7.24 16.58 1.12
CA ALA A 73 -5.88 16.29 0.69
C ALA A 73 -5.73 16.44 -0.82
N GLN A 74 -4.52 16.81 -1.25
CA GLN A 74 -4.12 16.75 -2.65
C GLN A 74 -3.60 15.34 -2.96
N ILE A 75 -4.07 14.73 -4.04
CA ILE A 75 -3.76 13.34 -4.36
C ILE A 75 -3.18 13.26 -5.76
N ILE A 76 -2.11 12.50 -5.89
CA ILE A 76 -1.41 12.22 -7.14
C ILE A 76 -1.40 10.70 -7.29
N ALA A 77 -2.34 10.20 -8.10
CA ALA A 77 -2.51 8.79 -8.41
C ALA A 77 -1.56 8.38 -9.54
N LEU A 78 -0.65 7.45 -9.27
CA LEU A 78 0.25 6.91 -10.29
C LEU A 78 -0.47 5.80 -11.07
N HIS A 79 -0.50 5.93 -12.40
CA HIS A 79 -1.13 4.97 -13.31
C HIS A 79 -0.32 4.83 -14.61
N PRO A 80 -0.20 3.63 -15.20
CA PRO A 80 0.49 3.42 -16.48
C PRO A 80 -0.22 4.04 -17.69
N ASP A 81 -1.47 4.45 -17.56
CA ASP A 81 -2.17 5.24 -18.59
C ASP A 81 -3.23 6.16 -17.95
N PRO A 82 -2.88 7.38 -17.53
CA PRO A 82 -3.81 8.32 -16.93
C PRO A 82 -4.75 8.97 -17.97
N SER A 83 -4.50 8.76 -19.28
CA SER A 83 -5.33 9.31 -20.37
C SER A 83 -6.49 8.37 -20.73
N SER A 84 -6.51 7.16 -20.17
CA SER A 84 -7.61 6.23 -20.32
C SER A 84 -8.94 6.84 -19.85
N ALA A 85 -10.01 6.55 -20.60
CA ALA A 85 -11.34 7.11 -20.33
C ALA A 85 -11.84 6.76 -18.93
N ASP A 86 -11.57 5.53 -18.47
CA ASP A 86 -12.00 5.02 -17.17
C ASP A 86 -11.34 5.81 -16.02
N VAL A 87 -10.04 6.06 -16.12
CA VAL A 87 -9.30 6.84 -15.12
C VAL A 87 -9.77 8.28 -15.08
N LEU A 88 -9.94 8.91 -16.25
CA LEU A 88 -10.45 10.29 -16.33
C LEU A 88 -11.86 10.41 -15.75
N GLN A 89 -12.76 9.47 -16.09
CA GLN A 89 -14.12 9.44 -15.55
C GLN A 89 -14.10 9.26 -14.03
N LEU A 90 -13.26 8.37 -13.51
CA LEU A 90 -13.17 8.09 -12.09
C LEU A 90 -12.64 9.31 -11.31
N ILE A 91 -11.66 10.02 -11.85
CA ILE A 91 -11.16 11.29 -11.26
C ILE A 91 -12.26 12.35 -11.23
N LEU A 92 -13.00 12.53 -12.34
CA LEU A 92 -14.11 13.50 -12.40
C LEU A 92 -15.22 13.16 -11.39
N LEU A 93 -15.54 11.87 -11.22
CA LEU A 93 -16.47 11.39 -10.21
C LEU A 93 -15.95 11.63 -8.78
N LEU A 94 -14.66 11.43 -8.53
CA LEU A 94 -14.07 11.72 -7.23
C LEU A 94 -14.09 13.22 -6.93
N ARG A 95 -13.75 14.08 -7.90
CA ARG A 95 -13.78 15.54 -7.72
C ARG A 95 -15.19 16.05 -7.41
N SER A 96 -16.18 15.60 -8.18
CA SER A 96 -17.59 15.97 -7.97
C SER A 96 -18.16 15.42 -6.66
N SER A 97 -17.84 14.18 -6.29
CA SER A 97 -18.35 13.57 -5.05
C SER A 97 -17.66 14.07 -3.77
N THR A 98 -16.42 14.54 -3.87
CA THR A 98 -15.65 15.03 -2.71
C THR A 98 -15.51 16.55 -2.67
N SER A 99 -16.01 17.27 -3.68
CA SER A 99 -15.85 18.72 -3.85
C SER A 99 -14.39 19.19 -3.77
N ASN A 100 -13.47 18.36 -4.28
CA ASN A 100 -12.03 18.60 -4.23
C ASN A 100 -11.45 18.50 -5.65
N GLU A 101 -10.96 19.61 -6.19
CA GLU A 101 -10.37 19.66 -7.55
C GLU A 101 -8.90 19.21 -7.59
N ARG A 102 -8.24 19.06 -6.44
CA ARG A 102 -6.80 18.77 -6.33
C ARG A 102 -6.50 17.27 -6.41
N LEU A 103 -7.17 16.59 -7.32
CA LEU A 103 -7.04 15.14 -7.55
C LEU A 103 -6.45 14.93 -8.94
N TYR A 104 -5.27 14.36 -9.05
CA TYR A 104 -4.52 14.23 -10.30
C TYR A 104 -4.17 12.76 -10.55
N ALA A 105 -4.08 12.37 -11.82
CA ALA A 105 -3.44 11.12 -12.22
C ALA A 105 -2.24 11.41 -13.10
N GLU A 106 -1.14 10.73 -12.81
CA GLU A 106 0.15 10.91 -13.43
C GLU A 106 0.65 9.63 -14.06
N GLN A 107 1.31 9.76 -15.21
CA GLN A 107 1.83 8.65 -15.99
C GLN A 107 3.02 8.02 -15.28
N CYS A 108 2.84 6.85 -14.70
CA CYS A 108 3.92 6.08 -14.10
C CYS A 108 3.53 4.59 -14.05
N ASP A 109 4.24 3.77 -14.82
CA ASP A 109 4.18 2.31 -14.69
C ASP A 109 5.22 1.90 -13.66
N VAL A 110 4.75 1.44 -12.50
CA VAL A 110 5.63 1.02 -11.40
C VAL A 110 6.45 -0.22 -11.74
N ARG A 111 6.06 -1.01 -12.76
CA ARG A 111 6.81 -2.17 -13.21
C ARG A 111 8.04 -1.80 -14.04
N ASP A 112 8.08 -0.57 -14.55
CA ASP A 112 9.18 -0.05 -15.37
C ASP A 112 9.98 1.03 -14.66
N VAL A 113 11.26 0.75 -14.43
CA VAL A 113 12.20 1.68 -13.80
C VAL A 113 12.43 2.94 -14.63
N ALA A 114 12.34 2.87 -15.97
CA ALA A 114 12.44 4.05 -16.81
C ALA A 114 11.26 5.00 -16.58
N SER A 115 10.04 4.46 -16.49
CA SER A 115 8.82 5.21 -16.14
C SER A 115 8.90 5.85 -14.75
N LEU A 116 9.38 5.11 -13.74
CA LEU A 116 9.62 5.63 -12.38
C LEU A 116 10.62 6.80 -12.37
N ARG A 117 11.72 6.67 -13.10
CA ARG A 117 12.74 7.72 -13.26
C ARG A 117 12.17 8.95 -13.96
N ASN A 118 11.41 8.77 -15.03
CA ASN A 118 10.80 9.87 -15.76
C ASN A 118 9.80 10.64 -14.89
N PHE A 119 9.01 9.92 -14.08
CA PHE A 119 8.16 10.54 -13.07
C PHE A 119 8.98 11.36 -12.05
N ALA A 120 10.05 10.81 -11.49
CA ALA A 120 10.90 11.52 -10.53
C ALA A 120 11.58 12.77 -11.14
N LYS A 121 12.04 12.68 -12.40
CA LYS A 121 12.58 13.84 -13.14
C LYS A 121 11.52 14.92 -13.36
N ARG A 122 10.30 14.55 -13.75
CA ARG A 122 9.18 15.50 -13.89
C ARG A 122 8.84 16.14 -12.55
N TRP A 123 8.81 15.34 -11.47
CA TRP A 123 8.64 15.85 -10.12
C TRP A 123 9.69 16.88 -9.72
N GLU A 124 10.95 16.63 -10.00
CA GLU A 124 12.02 17.56 -9.66
C GLU A 124 11.97 18.85 -10.51
N LYS A 125 11.68 18.72 -11.80
CA LYS A 125 11.59 19.84 -12.74
C LYS A 125 10.40 20.75 -12.41
N ASP A 126 9.22 20.16 -12.30
CA ASP A 126 7.96 20.88 -12.14
C ASP A 126 7.69 21.21 -10.66
N GLY A 127 8.37 20.52 -9.73
CA GLY A 127 8.24 20.72 -8.30
C GLY A 127 8.78 22.07 -7.79
N ARG A 128 9.66 22.74 -8.53
CA ARG A 128 10.16 24.08 -8.17
C ARG A 128 9.14 25.20 -8.35
N SER A 129 8.12 25.00 -9.19
CA SER A 129 6.99 25.91 -9.36
C SER A 129 5.71 25.42 -8.67
N GLY A 130 5.79 24.29 -7.95
CA GLY A 130 4.62 23.45 -7.71
C GLY A 130 4.17 22.81 -9.03
N MET A 131 3.96 21.49 -9.02
CA MET A 131 3.30 20.82 -10.15
C MET A 131 1.87 21.38 -10.37
N VAL A 132 1.35 22.04 -9.32
CA VAL A 132 0.18 22.92 -9.27
C VAL A 132 0.70 24.25 -8.72
N GLN A 133 0.52 25.34 -9.47
CA GLN A 133 1.14 26.67 -9.24
C GLN A 133 0.84 27.30 -7.86
N ASP A 134 -0.02 26.68 -7.05
CA ASP A 134 -0.54 27.22 -5.80
C ASP A 134 0.21 26.76 -4.53
N LEU A 135 1.06 25.72 -4.58
CA LEU A 135 1.81 25.22 -3.41
C LEU A 135 3.22 24.72 -3.75
N GLU A 136 4.16 24.93 -2.82
CA GLU A 136 5.48 24.27 -2.84
C GLU A 136 5.29 22.75 -2.99
N ALA A 137 6.04 22.11 -3.90
CA ALA A 137 5.93 20.67 -4.15
C ALA A 137 6.51 19.83 -3.00
N ARG A 138 5.78 19.81 -1.89
CA ARG A 138 6.02 18.94 -0.74
C ARG A 138 5.29 17.62 -0.91
N ILE A 139 5.89 16.56 -0.38
CA ILE A 139 5.28 15.23 -0.27
C ILE A 139 5.07 14.95 1.22
N ASP A 140 3.82 14.83 1.64
CA ASP A 140 3.46 14.51 3.04
C ASP A 140 3.27 13.00 3.25
N GLY A 141 3.03 12.24 2.18
CA GLY A 141 3.03 10.79 2.24
C GLY A 141 3.07 10.09 0.88
N LEU A 142 3.58 8.86 0.92
CA LEU A 142 3.63 7.93 -0.21
C LEU A 142 2.97 6.63 0.24
N VAL A 143 1.92 6.20 -0.45
CA VAL A 143 1.18 4.99 -0.08
C VAL A 143 1.12 4.02 -1.24
N PHE A 144 1.62 2.82 -1.01
CA PHE A 144 1.53 1.70 -1.94
C PHE A 144 0.30 0.88 -1.62
N CYS A 145 -0.75 0.98 -2.45
CA CYS A 145 -2.03 0.28 -2.32
C CYS A 145 -2.15 -0.92 -3.28
N ASP A 146 -1.01 -1.41 -3.75
CA ASP A 146 -0.81 -2.47 -4.75
C ASP A 146 -0.50 -3.83 -4.13
N GLY A 147 -0.58 -3.94 -2.80
CA GLY A 147 -0.26 -5.16 -2.04
C GLY A 147 -1.15 -6.36 -2.32
N GLU A 148 -2.23 -6.19 -3.09
CA GLU A 148 -3.17 -7.26 -3.49
C GLU A 148 -2.98 -7.73 -4.94
N GLY A 149 -1.96 -7.26 -5.67
CA GLY A 149 -1.78 -7.70 -7.04
C GLY A 149 -2.29 -6.68 -8.06
N LEU A 150 -1.54 -5.62 -8.37
CA LEU A 150 -1.84 -4.76 -9.54
C LEU A 150 -1.77 -5.50 -10.88
N SER A 151 -1.32 -6.76 -10.88
CA SER A 151 -1.25 -7.60 -12.08
C SER A 151 -1.69 -9.05 -11.81
N MET A 152 -2.75 -9.22 -11.01
CA MET A 152 -3.59 -10.43 -11.19
C MET A 152 -4.39 -10.38 -12.51
N GLU A 153 -4.18 -9.33 -13.32
CA GLU A 153 -4.66 -9.21 -14.70
C GLU A 153 -4.02 -10.20 -15.68
N ASP A 154 -3.18 -11.14 -15.22
CA ASP A 154 -2.67 -12.19 -16.09
C ASP A 154 -2.63 -13.58 -15.44
N THR A 155 -2.84 -13.73 -14.14
CA THR A 155 -2.63 -15.04 -13.51
C THR A 155 -3.77 -15.39 -12.58
N GLY A 156 -4.77 -16.02 -13.17
CA GLY A 156 -5.68 -16.85 -12.41
C GLY A 156 -5.03 -18.08 -11.81
N TYR A 157 -5.37 -18.40 -10.58
CA TYR A 157 -4.91 -19.64 -9.96
C TYR A 157 -5.66 -20.83 -10.58
N GLY A 158 -4.97 -21.96 -10.75
CA GLY A 158 -5.60 -23.27 -10.92
C GLY A 158 -5.64 -23.89 -12.32
N VAL A 159 -4.82 -23.47 -13.29
CA VAL A 159 -4.46 -24.32 -14.45
C VAL A 159 -2.97 -24.11 -14.72
N GLU A 160 -2.25 -25.22 -14.93
CA GLU A 160 -0.83 -25.32 -15.31
C GLU A 160 -0.31 -24.06 -16.02
N GLN A 161 0.64 -23.35 -15.42
CA GLN A 161 1.34 -22.24 -16.08
C GLN A 161 2.06 -22.70 -17.36
N GLN A 162 2.29 -24.01 -17.51
CA GLN A 162 2.86 -24.63 -18.71
C GLN A 162 1.95 -24.55 -19.96
N LEU A 163 0.66 -24.25 -19.82
CA LEU A 163 -0.27 -24.15 -20.96
C LEU A 163 -0.45 -22.70 -21.47
N VAL A 164 0.28 -21.75 -20.91
CA VAL A 164 0.20 -20.32 -21.27
C VAL A 164 1.21 -20.03 -22.39
N PRO A 165 0.79 -19.45 -23.54
CA PRO A 165 1.73 -19.07 -24.60
C PRO A 165 2.67 -17.97 -24.08
N THR A 166 3.93 -18.36 -23.86
CA THR A 166 5.05 -17.50 -23.49
C THR A 166 5.37 -16.60 -24.68
N SER A 167 4.85 -15.37 -24.70
CA SER A 167 5.18 -14.42 -25.78
C SER A 167 6.50 -13.67 -25.55
N THR A 168 7.14 -13.84 -24.39
CA THR A 168 8.49 -13.34 -24.09
C THR A 168 9.19 -14.37 -23.22
N LYS A 169 10.50 -14.53 -23.37
CA LYS A 169 11.33 -15.55 -22.67
C LYS A 169 11.40 -15.42 -21.14
N ASP A 170 10.65 -14.48 -20.55
CA ASP A 170 10.61 -14.20 -19.12
C ASP A 170 9.18 -14.47 -18.61
N ASP A 171 9.03 -15.30 -17.58
CA ASP A 171 7.73 -15.65 -17.01
C ASP A 171 7.06 -14.40 -16.39
N PRO A 172 5.79 -14.08 -16.72
CA PRO A 172 5.12 -12.85 -16.30
C PRO A 172 4.94 -12.71 -14.78
N LEU A 173 5.01 -13.82 -14.05
CA LEU A 173 4.84 -13.85 -12.60
C LEU A 173 6.16 -13.59 -11.84
N ASP A 174 7.28 -14.02 -12.41
CA ASP A 174 8.63 -13.66 -11.93
C ASP A 174 8.87 -12.17 -12.10
N LEU A 175 8.44 -11.60 -13.23
CA LEU A 175 8.45 -10.16 -13.46
C LEU A 175 7.57 -9.42 -12.45
N TYR A 176 6.38 -9.93 -12.10
CA TYR A 176 5.47 -9.24 -11.19
C TYR A 176 5.99 -9.16 -9.75
N HIS A 177 6.40 -10.28 -9.15
CA HIS A 177 6.87 -10.27 -7.76
C HIS A 177 8.24 -9.61 -7.58
N ALA A 178 9.15 -9.76 -8.56
CA ALA A 178 10.37 -8.97 -8.64
C ALA A 178 10.04 -7.47 -8.77
N SER A 179 9.07 -7.11 -9.61
CA SER A 179 8.68 -5.72 -9.83
C SER A 179 8.08 -5.07 -8.59
N LEU A 180 7.40 -5.80 -7.71
CA LEU A 180 6.75 -5.21 -6.55
C LEU A 180 7.76 -4.73 -5.49
N LEU A 181 8.76 -5.56 -5.19
CA LEU A 181 9.83 -5.18 -4.26
C LEU A 181 10.70 -4.07 -4.88
N LEU A 182 11.13 -4.30 -6.12
CA LEU A 182 11.98 -3.39 -6.87
C LEU A 182 11.33 -2.02 -7.06
N SER A 183 10.05 -1.96 -7.41
CA SER A 183 9.34 -0.70 -7.67
C SER A 183 9.22 0.16 -6.42
N ARG A 184 8.92 -0.44 -5.27
CA ARG A 184 8.88 0.28 -3.99
C ARG A 184 10.23 0.84 -3.62
N HIS A 185 11.27 0.00 -3.74
CA HIS A 185 12.64 0.40 -3.49
C HIS A 185 13.09 1.51 -4.42
N ALA A 186 12.91 1.33 -5.73
CA ALA A 186 13.28 2.28 -6.77
C ALA A 186 12.54 3.61 -6.61
N LEU A 187 11.22 3.60 -6.39
CA LEU A 187 10.44 4.81 -6.23
C LEU A 187 10.87 5.61 -4.99
N VAL A 188 11.10 4.93 -3.86
CA VAL A 188 11.59 5.57 -2.64
C VAL A 188 12.98 6.16 -2.87
N GLN A 189 13.90 5.42 -3.51
CA GLN A 189 15.26 5.92 -3.80
C GLN A 189 15.27 7.13 -4.75
N LEU A 190 14.46 7.08 -5.82
CA LEU A 190 14.38 8.16 -6.81
C LEU A 190 13.70 9.42 -6.24
N LEU A 191 12.72 9.25 -5.35
CA LEU A 191 12.03 10.37 -4.68
C LEU A 191 12.72 10.83 -3.39
N LEU A 192 13.75 10.12 -2.92
CA LEU A 192 14.43 10.42 -1.66
C LEU A 192 14.86 11.90 -1.56
N PRO A 193 15.44 12.55 -2.58
CA PRO A 193 15.79 13.97 -2.50
C PRO A 193 14.57 14.88 -2.25
N ALA A 194 13.41 14.55 -2.82
CA ALA A 194 12.17 15.30 -2.63
C ALA A 194 11.54 15.03 -1.25
N LEU A 195 11.61 13.77 -0.77
CA LEU A 195 11.15 13.38 0.56
C LEU A 195 11.97 14.06 1.65
N LEU A 196 13.29 14.12 1.52
CA LEU A 196 14.17 14.80 2.48
C LEU A 196 13.89 16.30 2.56
N ARG A 197 13.71 16.97 1.42
CA ARG A 197 13.29 18.39 1.39
C ARG A 197 11.95 18.62 2.07
N SER A 198 11.01 17.70 1.87
CA SER A 198 9.69 17.78 2.50
C SER A 198 9.81 17.52 4.01
N ALA A 199 10.71 16.61 4.43
CA ALA A 199 10.91 16.20 5.82
C ALA A 199 11.48 17.34 6.67
N THR A 200 12.35 18.17 6.09
CA THR A 200 12.91 19.35 6.75
C THR A 200 11.90 20.46 6.97
N THR A 201 10.89 20.58 6.10
CA THR A 201 9.87 21.64 6.18
C THR A 201 8.65 21.20 7.00
N SER A 202 8.38 19.91 7.09
CA SER A 202 7.18 19.40 7.76
C SER A 202 7.37 19.25 9.27
N SER A 203 6.40 19.75 10.04
CA SER A 203 6.32 19.51 11.49
C SER A 203 5.88 18.08 11.84
N THR A 204 5.32 17.35 10.87
CA THR A 204 4.90 15.95 11.04
C THR A 204 5.77 15.03 10.20
N PRO A 205 6.11 13.82 10.68
CA PRO A 205 6.86 12.87 9.89
C PRO A 205 6.12 12.48 8.62
N ILE A 206 6.87 12.40 7.52
CA ILE A 206 6.38 11.94 6.22
C ILE A 206 6.16 10.44 6.29
N ARG A 207 5.01 9.99 5.82
CA ARG A 207 4.56 8.60 5.98
C ARG A 207 4.72 7.86 4.66
N ILE A 208 5.53 6.82 4.68
CA ILE A 208 5.74 5.91 3.57
C ILE A 208 5.13 4.58 3.98
N ILE A 209 3.99 4.25 3.38
CA ILE A 209 3.16 3.11 3.79
C ILE A 209 3.16 2.08 2.68
N SER A 210 3.59 0.85 2.98
CA SER A 210 3.51 -0.29 2.08
C SER A 210 2.36 -1.21 2.44
N GLN A 211 1.44 -1.46 1.52
CA GLN A 211 0.46 -2.52 1.67
C GLN A 211 1.12 -3.89 1.47
N ALA A 212 1.04 -4.73 2.49
CA ALA A 212 1.52 -6.11 2.47
C ALA A 212 0.36 -7.08 2.19
N SER A 213 0.63 -8.11 1.39
CA SER A 213 -0.31 -9.20 1.14
C SER A 213 -0.51 -10.04 2.40
N PRO A 214 -1.72 -10.54 2.70
CA PRO A 214 -1.95 -11.44 3.83
C PRO A 214 -1.14 -12.75 3.79
N PHE A 215 -0.54 -13.11 2.64
CA PHE A 215 0.30 -14.28 2.52
C PHE A 215 1.70 -14.16 3.13
N TYR A 216 2.08 -13.01 3.71
CA TYR A 216 3.37 -12.90 4.39
C TYR A 216 3.60 -14.01 5.44
N SER A 217 2.53 -14.60 6.01
CA SER A 217 2.61 -15.68 6.98
C SER A 217 2.75 -17.09 6.40
N THR A 218 2.58 -17.28 5.09
CA THR A 218 2.73 -18.61 4.47
C THR A 218 4.19 -18.96 4.21
N CYS A 219 5.07 -17.96 4.17
CA CYS A 219 6.51 -18.16 4.02
C CYS A 219 7.14 -18.47 5.38
N PRO A 220 7.68 -19.68 5.61
CA PRO A 220 8.26 -20.04 6.90
C PRO A 220 9.65 -19.42 7.14
N SER A 221 10.42 -19.19 6.07
CA SER A 221 11.77 -18.60 6.13
C SER A 221 12.10 -17.89 4.82
N LEU A 222 12.75 -16.73 4.93
CA LEU A 222 13.21 -15.94 3.80
C LEU A 222 14.70 -16.12 3.59
N THR A 223 15.09 -16.42 2.36
CA THR A 223 16.48 -16.51 1.92
C THR A 223 16.64 -15.69 0.65
N LEU A 224 17.78 -15.02 0.46
CA LEU A 224 18.05 -14.21 -0.74
C LEU A 224 17.95 -15.01 -2.04
N SER A 225 18.33 -16.29 -2.03
CA SER A 225 18.19 -17.18 -3.19
C SER A 225 16.75 -17.31 -3.67
N ASN A 226 15.77 -17.18 -2.77
CA ASN A 226 14.35 -17.25 -3.12
C ASN A 226 13.83 -15.95 -3.75
N LEU A 227 14.63 -14.88 -3.69
CA LEU A 227 14.35 -13.56 -4.28
C LEU A 227 15.14 -13.34 -5.57
N ASP A 228 15.91 -14.34 -5.99
CA ASP A 228 16.59 -14.33 -7.27
C ASP A 228 15.69 -14.92 -8.35
N TYR A 229 14.73 -14.09 -8.76
CA TYR A 229 13.73 -14.38 -9.81
C TYR A 229 14.37 -14.63 -11.20
N ALA A 230 15.65 -14.32 -11.37
CA ALA A 230 16.40 -14.60 -12.60
C ALA A 230 16.99 -16.01 -12.64
N SER A 231 17.25 -16.64 -11.48
CA SER A 231 17.92 -17.93 -11.38
C SER A 231 17.03 -19.06 -10.87
N SER A 232 16.00 -18.73 -10.10
CA SER A 232 15.02 -19.70 -9.61
C SER A 232 13.79 -19.69 -10.52
N SER A 233 13.42 -20.86 -11.05
CA SER A 233 12.12 -21.03 -11.73
C SER A 233 11.00 -20.79 -10.72
N PHE A 234 10.03 -19.94 -11.05
CA PHE A 234 8.87 -19.69 -10.21
C PHE A 234 8.28 -20.99 -9.65
N LEU A 235 7.87 -20.97 -8.38
CA LEU A 235 7.10 -22.05 -7.77
C LEU A 235 5.67 -22.05 -8.35
N SER A 236 5.51 -22.46 -9.61
CA SER A 236 4.23 -22.58 -10.33
C SER A 236 3.20 -23.39 -9.54
N ASN A 237 3.68 -24.35 -8.75
CA ASN A 237 2.85 -25.23 -7.94
C ASN A 237 2.41 -24.62 -6.60
N ALA A 238 3.02 -23.50 -6.17
CA ALA A 238 2.74 -22.84 -4.90
C ALA A 238 2.81 -21.30 -5.01
N PRO A 239 1.92 -20.67 -5.79
CA PRO A 239 1.94 -19.22 -6.02
C PRO A 239 1.70 -18.38 -4.74
N TRP A 240 0.95 -18.90 -3.76
CA TRP A 240 0.78 -18.26 -2.45
C TRP A 240 2.07 -18.17 -1.64
N LEU A 241 3.03 -19.07 -1.89
CA LEU A 241 4.33 -19.05 -1.23
C LEU A 241 5.20 -17.94 -1.83
N ALA A 242 5.19 -17.79 -3.15
CA ALA A 242 5.93 -16.72 -3.82
C ALA A 242 5.38 -15.32 -3.50
N GLU A 243 4.05 -15.19 -3.41
CA GLU A 243 3.41 -13.96 -2.93
C GLU A 243 3.78 -13.69 -1.46
N GLY A 244 3.81 -14.74 -0.63
CA GLY A 244 4.29 -14.63 0.75
C GLY A 244 5.75 -14.20 0.86
N GLN A 245 6.64 -14.74 0.02
CA GLN A 245 8.05 -14.38 -0.04
C GLN A 245 8.25 -12.90 -0.42
N SER A 246 7.60 -12.44 -1.48
CA SER A 246 7.71 -11.04 -1.93
C SER A 246 7.12 -10.07 -0.91
N SER A 247 5.99 -10.41 -0.28
CA SER A 247 5.40 -9.60 0.77
C SER A 247 6.28 -9.54 2.02
N LEU A 248 6.88 -10.66 2.42
CA LEU A 248 7.78 -10.71 3.58
C LEU A 248 9.09 -9.96 3.31
N ALA A 249 9.64 -10.06 2.09
CA ALA A 249 10.78 -9.26 1.65
C ALA A 249 10.47 -7.76 1.65
N SER A 250 9.27 -7.35 1.21
CA SER A 250 8.86 -5.95 1.26
C SER A 250 8.74 -5.42 2.69
N ILE A 251 8.27 -6.25 3.65
CA ILE A 251 8.22 -5.88 5.07
C ILE A 251 9.64 -5.72 5.62
N LEU A 252 10.54 -6.67 5.31
CA LEU A 252 11.94 -6.61 5.74
C LEU A 252 12.65 -5.39 5.16
N LEU A 253 12.44 -5.08 3.89
CA LEU A 253 12.99 -3.91 3.23
C LEU A 253 12.54 -2.60 3.90
N PHE A 254 11.25 -2.50 4.28
CA PHE A 254 10.72 -1.31 4.96
C PHE A 254 11.27 -1.16 6.39
N ARG A 255 11.53 -2.29 7.07
CA ARG A 255 12.22 -2.28 8.36
C ARG A 255 13.66 -1.79 8.22
N GLU A 256 14.40 -2.32 7.25
CA GLU A 256 15.78 -1.88 6.96
C GLU A 256 15.83 -0.38 6.57
N LEU A 257 14.88 0.07 5.75
CA LEU A 257 14.72 1.49 5.38
C LEU A 257 14.48 2.37 6.61
N GLN A 258 13.62 1.94 7.53
CA GLN A 258 13.41 2.65 8.79
C GLN A 258 14.70 2.71 9.60
N ASP A 259 15.40 1.58 9.77
CA ASP A 259 16.60 1.50 10.60
C ASP A 259 17.71 2.40 10.04
N ARG A 260 17.86 2.49 8.71
CA ARG A 260 18.84 3.37 8.04
C ARG A 260 18.47 4.85 8.06
N LEU A 261 17.19 5.17 8.05
CA LEU A 261 16.68 6.55 7.95
C LEU A 261 16.02 6.99 9.27
N ASN A 262 16.35 6.34 10.38
CA ASN A 262 15.69 6.56 11.68
C ASN A 262 15.92 7.97 12.24
N ASP A 263 17.06 8.57 11.92
CA ASP A 263 17.42 9.93 12.34
C ASP A 263 16.65 11.02 11.57
N LEU A 264 15.95 10.64 10.49
CA LEU A 264 15.20 11.56 9.64
C LEU A 264 13.72 11.56 10.02
N ASN A 265 13.03 12.65 9.68
CA ASN A 265 11.59 12.79 9.89
C ASN A 265 10.75 11.98 8.87
N LEU A 266 11.18 10.74 8.62
CA LEU A 266 10.58 9.77 7.70
C LEU A 266 10.09 8.57 8.51
N LEU A 267 8.89 8.11 8.21
CA LEU A 267 8.28 6.96 8.86
C LEU A 267 7.87 5.92 7.82
N PHE A 268 8.54 4.77 7.86
CA PHE A 268 8.23 3.62 7.03
C PHE A 268 7.34 2.65 7.81
N VAL A 269 6.19 2.29 7.23
CA VAL A 269 5.22 1.39 7.87
C VAL A 269 4.71 0.37 6.87
N SER A 270 4.57 -0.89 7.30
CA SER A 270 3.89 -1.91 6.50
C SER A 270 2.48 -2.16 7.05
N VAL A 271 1.47 -2.31 6.20
CA VAL A 271 0.07 -2.52 6.58
C VAL A 271 -0.51 -3.69 5.80
N CYS A 272 -1.06 -4.68 6.49
CA CYS A 272 -1.81 -5.76 5.88
C CYS A 272 -3.32 -5.46 5.94
N ALA A 273 -3.94 -5.27 4.78
CA ALA A 273 -5.37 -4.98 4.66
C ALA A 273 -6.27 -6.23 4.81
N GLY A 274 -5.68 -7.42 4.72
CA GLY A 274 -6.37 -8.71 4.72
C GLY A 274 -6.77 -9.15 3.31
N PHE A 275 -7.76 -10.06 3.23
CA PHE A 275 -8.27 -10.55 1.95
C PHE A 275 -9.45 -9.69 1.48
N THR A 276 -9.33 -9.09 0.30
CA THR A 276 -10.46 -8.40 -0.34
C THR A 276 -11.27 -9.33 -1.24
N ARG A 277 -12.52 -8.93 -1.49
CA ARG A 277 -13.38 -9.60 -2.47
C ARG A 277 -12.76 -9.61 -3.86
N ALA A 278 -12.22 -8.46 -4.28
CA ALA A 278 -11.56 -8.33 -5.58
C ALA A 278 -10.44 -9.35 -5.72
N TRP A 279 -9.57 -9.48 -4.70
CA TRP A 279 -8.50 -10.47 -4.69
C TRP A 279 -9.00 -11.90 -4.92
N VAL A 280 -10.08 -12.33 -4.23
CA VAL A 280 -10.64 -13.69 -4.43
C VAL A 280 -11.21 -13.89 -5.83
N TYR A 281 -11.91 -12.88 -6.38
CA TYR A 281 -12.47 -12.98 -7.73
C TYR A 281 -11.38 -13.05 -8.80
N HIS A 282 -10.33 -12.25 -8.66
CA HIS A 282 -9.16 -12.31 -9.54
C HIS A 282 -8.44 -13.65 -9.41
N THR A 283 -8.25 -14.13 -8.17
CA THR A 283 -7.65 -15.43 -7.89
C THR A 283 -8.40 -16.55 -8.61
N MET A 284 -9.73 -16.50 -8.61
CA MET A 284 -10.58 -17.49 -9.27
C MET A 284 -10.82 -17.22 -10.76
N ARG A 285 -10.28 -16.16 -11.38
CA ARG A 285 -10.61 -15.75 -12.78
C ARG A 285 -12.10 -15.58 -13.04
N ALA A 286 -12.81 -15.07 -12.06
CA ALA A 286 -14.26 -14.86 -12.15
C ALA A 286 -14.64 -13.55 -12.87
N THR A 287 -13.66 -12.72 -13.25
CA THR A 287 -13.90 -11.44 -13.94
C THR A 287 -14.15 -11.67 -15.43
N TRP A 288 -15.35 -11.35 -15.90
CA TRP A 288 -15.79 -11.61 -17.28
C TRP A 288 -15.00 -10.85 -18.34
N GLU A 289 -14.60 -9.61 -18.04
CA GLU A 289 -13.87 -8.71 -18.96
C GLU A 289 -12.41 -9.14 -19.18
N HIS A 290 -11.98 -10.16 -18.46
CA HIS A 290 -10.59 -10.58 -18.41
C HIS A 290 -10.25 -11.56 -19.55
N PRO A 291 -9.13 -11.38 -20.28
CA PRO A 291 -8.74 -12.27 -21.37
C PRO A 291 -8.55 -13.73 -20.93
N ARG A 292 -8.35 -13.96 -19.63
CA ARG A 292 -8.13 -15.28 -19.02
C ARG A 292 -9.30 -15.75 -18.16
N PHE A 293 -10.53 -15.36 -18.50
CA PHE A 293 -11.74 -15.76 -17.77
C PHE A 293 -11.88 -17.30 -17.68
N SER A 294 -12.26 -17.80 -16.50
CA SER A 294 -12.54 -19.22 -16.29
C SER A 294 -14.00 -19.44 -15.90
N TRP A 295 -14.73 -20.20 -16.70
CA TRP A 295 -16.12 -20.55 -16.38
C TRP A 295 -16.22 -21.37 -15.09
N LEU A 296 -15.26 -22.27 -14.85
CA LEU A 296 -15.19 -23.05 -13.62
C LEU A 296 -14.95 -22.16 -12.41
N GLY A 297 -14.01 -21.23 -12.53
CA GLY A 297 -13.69 -20.27 -11.48
C GLY A 297 -14.85 -19.31 -11.19
N TYR A 298 -15.55 -18.86 -12.22
CA TYR A 298 -16.78 -18.08 -12.09
C TYR A 298 -17.88 -18.86 -11.36
N ALA A 299 -18.18 -20.09 -11.79
CA ALA A 299 -19.17 -20.95 -11.15
C ALA A 299 -18.81 -21.26 -9.69
N LEU A 300 -17.52 -21.50 -9.39
CA LEU A 300 -17.01 -21.71 -8.04
C LEU A 300 -17.15 -20.44 -7.19
N SER A 301 -16.85 -19.27 -7.74
CA SER A 301 -17.01 -18.00 -7.04
C SER A 301 -18.48 -17.71 -6.70
N TRP A 302 -19.41 -18.13 -7.55
CA TRP A 302 -20.85 -18.02 -7.31
C TRP A 302 -21.32 -19.01 -6.24
N LEU A 303 -20.86 -20.26 -6.30
CA LEU A 303 -21.14 -21.29 -5.29
C LEU A 303 -20.60 -20.90 -3.91
N LEU A 304 -19.38 -20.34 -3.86
CA LEU A 304 -18.71 -19.90 -2.63
C LEU A 304 -19.09 -18.47 -2.23
N TRP A 305 -19.93 -17.77 -2.98
CA TRP A 305 -20.31 -16.38 -2.73
C TRP A 305 -20.69 -16.08 -1.28
N PRO A 306 -21.54 -16.86 -0.57
CA PRO A 306 -21.85 -16.56 0.82
C PRO A 306 -20.63 -16.66 1.74
N LEU A 307 -19.71 -17.60 1.48
CA LEU A 307 -18.46 -17.74 2.23
C LEU A 307 -17.51 -16.59 1.91
N ILE A 308 -17.34 -16.24 0.63
CA ILE A 308 -16.52 -15.11 0.20
C ILE A 308 -17.04 -13.83 0.85
N TRP A 309 -18.35 -13.57 0.79
CA TRP A 309 -18.94 -12.38 1.40
C TRP A 309 -18.71 -12.30 2.91
N CYS A 310 -18.81 -13.43 3.61
CA CYS A 310 -18.58 -13.54 5.05
C CYS A 310 -17.12 -13.35 5.46
N PHE A 311 -16.14 -13.91 4.73
CA PHE A 311 -14.73 -13.92 5.16
C PHE A 311 -13.85 -12.85 4.53
N THR A 312 -14.28 -12.26 3.40
CA THR A 312 -13.50 -11.25 2.69
C THR A 312 -14.04 -9.84 2.92
N LYS A 313 -13.13 -8.88 2.86
CA LYS A 313 -13.43 -7.46 3.08
C LYS A 313 -13.84 -6.75 1.79
N SER A 314 -14.62 -5.67 1.93
CA SER A 314 -14.77 -4.68 0.86
C SER A 314 -13.48 -3.85 0.75
N GLY A 315 -13.30 -3.18 -0.39
CA GLY A 315 -12.26 -2.16 -0.54
C GLY A 315 -12.32 -1.11 0.57
N ASP A 316 -13.52 -0.65 0.93
CA ASP A 316 -13.71 0.32 2.03
C ASP A 316 -13.17 -0.19 3.37
N ALA A 317 -13.49 -1.42 3.74
CA ALA A 317 -13.05 -2.02 5.00
C ALA A 317 -11.53 -2.31 4.99
N ALA A 318 -11.00 -2.76 3.85
CA ALA A 318 -9.56 -2.98 3.66
C ALA A 318 -8.76 -1.66 3.75
N SER A 319 -9.32 -0.56 3.22
CA SER A 319 -8.67 0.76 3.26
C SER A 319 -8.57 1.37 4.66
N GLN A 320 -9.39 0.93 5.62
CA GLN A 320 -9.41 1.51 6.98
C GLN A 320 -8.06 1.38 7.69
N GLY A 321 -7.36 0.25 7.53
CA GLY A 321 -6.03 0.07 8.10
C GLY A 321 -4.99 1.00 7.47
N LEU A 322 -5.06 1.21 6.15
CA LEU A 322 -4.20 2.15 5.43
C LEU A 322 -4.50 3.59 5.83
N LEU A 323 -5.78 3.95 5.90
CA LEU A 323 -6.24 5.26 6.34
C LEU A 323 -5.78 5.56 7.76
N ALA A 324 -5.88 4.59 8.66
CA ALA A 324 -5.39 4.72 10.02
C ALA A 324 -3.87 4.93 10.05
N ALA A 325 -3.10 4.21 9.24
CA ALA A 325 -1.67 4.48 9.10
C ALA A 325 -1.38 5.88 8.51
N VAL A 326 -2.24 6.42 7.64
CA VAL A 326 -2.09 7.79 7.13
C VAL A 326 -2.48 8.85 8.16
N LEU A 327 -3.42 8.58 9.08
CA LEU A 327 -3.97 9.56 10.02
C LEU A 327 -3.41 9.47 11.44
N ALA A 328 -2.93 8.30 11.86
CA ALA A 328 -2.51 7.99 13.22
C ALA A 328 -1.46 8.95 13.75
N THR A 329 -1.42 9.08 15.08
CA THR A 329 -0.38 9.86 15.76
C THR A 329 0.92 9.09 15.76
N THR A 330 2.00 9.80 15.52
CA THR A 330 3.35 9.27 15.68
C THR A 330 3.82 9.59 17.08
N LYS A 331 4.41 8.62 17.77
CA LYS A 331 5.25 8.95 18.93
C LYS A 331 6.40 9.78 18.39
N ALA A 332 6.54 11.03 18.86
CA ALA A 332 7.76 11.78 18.62
C ALA A 332 8.92 10.91 19.11
N GLY A 333 9.84 10.57 18.21
CA GLY A 333 11.01 9.77 18.54
C GLY A 333 11.80 10.44 19.66
N GLN A 334 12.34 9.60 20.54
CA GLN A 334 13.35 9.97 21.51
C GLN A 334 14.49 10.71 20.79
N VAL A 335 14.63 12.00 21.07
CA VAL A 335 15.94 12.66 20.98
C VAL A 335 16.59 12.41 22.33
N PRO A 336 17.68 11.61 22.45
CA PRO A 336 18.48 11.64 23.65
C PRO A 336 19.27 12.94 23.62
N VAL A 337 18.65 14.03 24.06
CA VAL A 337 19.42 15.20 24.50
C VAL A 337 20.08 14.79 25.81
N ALA A 338 21.41 14.86 25.81
CA ALA A 338 22.28 14.59 26.94
C ALA A 338 21.69 15.15 28.25
N GLN A 339 21.53 14.28 29.25
CA GLN A 339 21.52 14.73 30.64
C GLN A 339 22.95 15.11 30.99
N GLU A 340 23.31 16.36 30.74
CA GLU A 340 24.36 16.99 31.51
C GLU A 340 23.87 17.11 32.96
N THR A 341 24.59 16.43 33.85
CA THR A 341 24.71 16.77 35.27
C THR A 341 24.91 18.27 35.42
N MET A 342 24.16 18.91 36.32
CA MET A 342 24.66 19.87 37.31
C MET A 342 23.58 20.15 38.37
N GLU A 343 24.08 20.55 39.53
CA GLU A 343 23.49 20.50 40.86
C GLU A 343 22.51 21.65 41.15
N GLY A 344 21.92 21.61 42.34
CA GLY A 344 20.74 22.34 42.78
C GLY A 344 20.77 23.87 42.72
N GLU A 345 19.57 24.45 42.60
CA GLU A 345 19.19 25.66 43.33
C GLU A 345 17.67 25.70 43.54
N GLU A 346 17.28 26.04 44.76
CA GLU A 346 15.91 26.04 45.30
C GLU A 346 15.35 27.48 45.26
N ALA A 347 14.25 27.75 44.53
CA ALA A 347 13.30 28.83 44.84
C ALA A 347 12.05 28.92 43.94
N ALA A 348 10.91 29.18 44.62
CA ALA A 348 9.62 29.76 44.22
C ALA A 348 8.51 28.86 43.59
N PRO A 349 7.28 28.83 44.18
CA PRO A 349 6.18 28.00 43.69
C PRO A 349 5.45 28.65 42.50
N PRO A 350 5.06 27.88 41.47
CA PRO A 350 4.27 28.40 40.35
C PRO A 350 2.79 28.64 40.75
N PRO A 351 2.12 29.61 40.10
CA PRO A 351 0.73 29.96 40.38
C PRO A 351 -0.24 28.86 39.94
N LYS A 352 -1.40 28.79 40.62
CA LYS A 352 -2.44 27.76 40.48
C LYS A 352 -2.87 27.53 39.02
N PRO A 353 -3.04 26.28 38.58
CA PRO A 353 -3.56 25.98 37.26
C PRO A 353 -5.05 26.34 37.16
N GLU A 354 -5.41 27.06 36.10
CA GLU A 354 -6.79 27.19 35.61
C GLU A 354 -7.32 25.81 35.19
N PRO A 355 -8.62 25.54 35.30
CA PRO A 355 -9.16 24.19 35.17
C PRO A 355 -8.98 23.66 33.75
N GLU A 356 -8.11 22.66 33.62
CA GLU A 356 -7.98 21.82 32.44
C GLU A 356 -9.35 21.25 32.07
N GLN A 357 -9.78 21.51 30.83
CA GLN A 357 -10.91 20.82 30.24
C GLN A 357 -10.59 19.32 30.26
N LYS A 358 -11.42 18.53 30.95
CA LYS A 358 -11.37 17.06 30.90
C LYS A 358 -11.54 16.62 29.44
N VAL A 359 -10.44 16.36 28.76
CA VAL A 359 -10.44 15.59 27.52
C VAL A 359 -10.80 14.15 27.91
N ASP A 360 -11.81 13.60 27.24
CA ASP A 360 -12.31 12.24 27.49
C ASP A 360 -11.16 11.20 27.47
N GLU A 361 -10.69 10.75 28.64
CA GLU A 361 -9.61 9.74 28.78
C GLU A 361 -9.91 8.42 28.04
N ASP A 362 -11.17 8.14 27.73
CA ASP A 362 -11.58 6.94 27.00
C ASP A 362 -11.35 7.04 25.47
N LYS A 363 -11.21 8.25 24.91
CA LYS A 363 -10.85 8.45 23.50
C LYS A 363 -9.34 8.31 23.26
N GLU A 364 -8.49 8.56 24.26
CA GLU A 364 -7.04 8.40 24.12
C GLU A 364 -6.60 6.93 24.09
N LYS A 365 -7.30 6.03 24.78
CA LYS A 365 -6.96 4.60 24.86
C LYS A 365 -7.03 3.85 23.53
N HIS A 366 -7.70 4.40 22.52
CA HIS A 366 -7.91 3.75 21.21
C HIS A 366 -7.09 4.36 20.06
N LYS A 367 -6.26 5.37 20.33
CA LYS A 367 -5.50 6.05 19.29
C LYS A 367 -4.31 5.20 18.85
N ILE A 368 -4.28 4.79 17.59
CA ILE A 368 -3.14 4.03 17.06
C ILE A 368 -1.91 4.94 17.11
N THR A 369 -0.85 4.40 17.71
CA THR A 369 0.49 4.98 17.64
C THR A 369 1.31 4.25 16.61
N LEU A 370 1.83 4.98 15.63
CA LEU A 370 2.71 4.40 14.64
C LEU A 370 4.14 4.26 15.16
N VAL A 371 4.73 3.11 14.88
CA VAL A 371 6.12 2.74 15.12
C VAL A 371 6.74 2.43 13.77
N GLY A 372 7.88 3.04 13.48
CA GLY A 372 8.61 2.80 12.23
C GLY A 372 9.05 1.34 12.10
N GLY A 373 9.05 0.81 10.89
CA GLY A 373 9.46 -0.56 10.57
C GLY A 373 8.48 -1.64 11.04
N ALA A 374 7.39 -1.29 11.71
CA ALA A 374 6.41 -2.25 12.19
C ALA A 374 5.39 -2.64 11.11
N LEU A 375 4.88 -3.88 11.21
CA LEU A 375 3.76 -4.39 10.43
C LEU A 375 2.46 -4.20 11.21
N TYR A 376 1.48 -3.53 10.61
CA TYR A 376 0.14 -3.35 11.17
C TYR A 376 -0.88 -4.25 10.49
N ARG A 377 -1.74 -4.88 11.27
CA ARG A 377 -2.91 -5.63 10.79
C ARG A 377 -4.07 -5.39 11.74
N GLU A 378 -5.24 -5.05 11.21
CA GLU A 378 -6.42 -4.68 12.02
C GLU A 378 -6.12 -3.60 13.10
N GLY A 379 -5.30 -2.60 12.77
CA GLY A 379 -4.94 -1.52 13.69
C GLY A 379 -3.99 -1.93 14.83
N ARG A 380 -3.42 -3.15 14.79
CA ARG A 380 -2.48 -3.67 15.79
C ARG A 380 -1.13 -4.00 15.17
N ILE A 381 -0.07 -3.84 15.94
CA ILE A 381 1.27 -4.29 15.55
C ILE A 381 1.30 -5.82 15.58
N VAL A 382 1.76 -6.42 14.49
CA VAL A 382 1.92 -7.88 14.35
C VAL A 382 3.39 -8.24 14.35
N ARG A 383 3.76 -9.18 15.21
CA ARG A 383 5.07 -9.82 15.17
C ARG A 383 5.12 -10.85 14.05
N VAL A 384 6.09 -10.74 13.15
CA VAL A 384 6.30 -11.67 12.05
C VAL A 384 7.27 -12.77 12.50
N ALA A 385 6.75 -13.92 12.90
CA ALA A 385 7.55 -15.04 13.42
C ALA A 385 8.64 -15.52 12.45
N ALA A 386 8.36 -15.49 11.14
CA ALA A 386 9.34 -15.87 10.11
C ALA A 386 10.59 -14.98 10.12
N LEU A 387 10.49 -13.72 10.56
CA LEU A 387 11.63 -12.80 10.66
C LEU A 387 12.44 -12.96 11.96
N ASP A 388 11.93 -13.69 12.95
CA ASP A 388 12.68 -13.97 14.19
C ASP A 388 13.80 -14.98 13.95
N HIS A 389 13.66 -15.83 12.93
CA HIS A 389 14.61 -16.90 12.59
C HIS A 389 15.56 -16.53 11.44
N THR A 390 15.37 -15.37 10.80
CA THR A 390 16.23 -14.90 9.72
C THR A 390 17.51 -14.27 10.26
N PRO A 391 18.65 -14.39 9.56
CA PRO A 391 19.89 -13.75 9.97
C PRO A 391 19.73 -12.23 10.00
N ALA A 392 20.34 -11.56 10.98
CA ALA A 392 20.22 -10.11 11.16
C ALA A 392 20.78 -9.31 9.96
N THR A 393 21.70 -9.89 9.18
CA THR A 393 22.28 -9.25 7.98
C THR A 393 21.35 -9.28 6.78
N LEU A 394 20.30 -10.12 6.79
CA LEU A 394 19.44 -10.34 5.62
C LEU A 394 18.81 -9.04 5.11
N GLY A 395 18.43 -8.12 6.01
CA GLY A 395 17.86 -6.83 5.63
C GLY A 395 18.86 -5.97 4.86
N ALA A 396 20.10 -5.88 5.36
CA ALA A 396 21.18 -5.17 4.69
C ALA A 396 21.56 -5.81 3.35
N ASP A 397 21.67 -7.13 3.31
CA ASP A 397 21.99 -7.86 2.08
C ASP A 397 20.88 -7.68 1.01
N LEU A 398 19.61 -7.68 1.45
CA LEU A 398 18.46 -7.43 0.57
C LEU A 398 18.48 -6.00 0.02
N TRP A 399 18.79 -5.02 0.88
CA TRP A 399 18.92 -3.62 0.48
C TRP A 399 20.02 -3.44 -0.57
N ASP A 400 21.18 -4.06 -0.37
CA ASP A 400 22.31 -3.95 -1.30
C ASP A 400 21.98 -4.60 -2.65
N LEU A 401 21.38 -5.80 -2.61
CA LEU A 401 20.95 -6.52 -3.82
C LEU A 401 19.94 -5.71 -4.65
N GLU A 402 18.89 -5.19 -4.01
CA GLU A 402 17.88 -4.40 -4.71
C GLU A 402 18.44 -3.05 -5.17
N SER A 403 19.35 -2.44 -4.41
CA SER A 403 20.02 -1.20 -4.82
C SER A 403 20.88 -1.40 -6.06
N GLU A 404 21.63 -2.49 -6.15
CA GLU A 404 22.39 -2.83 -7.36
C GLU A 404 21.47 -3.09 -8.56
N ARG A 405 20.35 -3.80 -8.37
CA ARG A 405 19.35 -4.00 -9.43
C ARG A 405 18.80 -2.67 -9.94
N VAL A 406 18.42 -1.75 -9.04
CA VAL A 406 17.95 -0.41 -9.42
C VAL A 406 19.04 0.34 -10.20
N LYS A 407 20.30 0.35 -9.74
CA LYS A 407 21.39 1.02 -10.45
C LYS A 407 21.57 0.50 -11.88
N VAL A 408 21.58 -0.81 -12.07
CA VAL A 408 21.74 -1.44 -13.40
C VAL A 408 20.58 -1.07 -14.32
N LEU A 409 19.34 -1.16 -13.82
CA LEU A 409 18.14 -0.84 -14.62
C LEU A 409 18.04 0.64 -14.95
N VAL A 410 18.41 1.52 -14.02
CA VAL A 410 18.50 2.96 -14.27
C VAL A 410 19.56 3.28 -15.33
N ALA A 411 20.75 2.66 -15.25
CA ALA A 411 21.80 2.84 -16.25
C ALA A 411 21.36 2.36 -17.65
N ARG A 412 20.64 1.23 -17.71
CA ARG A 412 20.05 0.72 -18.95
C ARG A 412 19.01 1.67 -19.53
N ALA A 413 18.14 2.23 -18.69
CA ALA A 413 17.15 3.22 -19.10
C ALA A 413 17.80 4.50 -19.64
N GLU A 414 18.87 4.98 -18.99
CA GLU A 414 19.64 6.13 -19.48
C GLU A 414 20.30 5.89 -20.84
N ALA A 415 20.85 4.69 -21.05
CA ALA A 415 21.46 4.33 -22.33
C ALA A 415 20.41 4.31 -23.45
N ALA A 416 19.24 3.73 -23.18
CA ALA A 416 18.12 3.69 -24.13
C ALA A 416 17.58 5.09 -24.46
N GLU A 417 17.43 5.97 -23.46
CA GLU A 417 17.01 7.37 -23.65
C GLU A 417 18.00 8.13 -24.56
N LYS A 418 19.32 7.95 -24.34
CA LYS A 418 20.37 8.56 -25.17
C LYS A 418 20.36 8.04 -26.61
N GLU A 419 20.11 6.74 -26.80
CA GLU A 419 20.01 6.13 -28.13
C GLU A 419 18.78 6.65 -28.89
N GLU A 420 17.64 6.77 -28.22
CA GLU A 420 16.42 7.34 -28.81
C GLU A 420 16.60 8.81 -29.18
N GLU A 421 17.26 9.61 -28.32
CA GLU A 421 17.59 11.00 -28.63
C GLU A 421 18.55 11.14 -29.81
N ALA A 422 19.55 10.26 -29.93
CA ALA A 422 20.47 10.23 -31.07
C ALA A 422 19.71 9.91 -32.37
N LEU A 423 18.81 8.92 -32.33
CA LEU A 423 18.02 8.51 -33.48
C LEU A 423 17.02 9.60 -33.92
N LYS A 424 16.43 10.33 -32.96
CA LYS A 424 15.60 11.52 -33.24
C LYS A 424 16.40 12.64 -33.91
N LYS A 425 17.62 12.92 -33.44
CA LYS A 425 18.51 13.93 -34.03
C LYS A 425 18.91 13.56 -35.47
N ASP A 426 19.24 12.30 -35.71
CA ASP A 426 19.58 11.81 -37.05
C ASP A 426 18.39 11.90 -38.01
N THR A 427 17.19 11.56 -37.53
CA THR A 427 15.96 11.66 -38.32
C THR A 427 15.61 13.12 -38.64
N ALA A 428 15.78 14.03 -37.67
CA ALA A 428 15.57 15.47 -37.86
C ALA A 428 16.57 16.06 -38.86
N SER A 429 17.84 15.66 -38.80
CA SER A 429 18.88 16.07 -39.75
C SER A 429 18.59 15.61 -41.18
N LYS A 430 18.16 14.35 -41.34
CA LYS A 430 17.75 13.79 -42.64
C LYS A 430 16.54 14.54 -43.23
N ASN A 431 15.54 14.84 -42.40
CA ASN A 431 14.36 15.60 -42.84
C ASN A 431 14.67 17.07 -43.18
N ALA A 432 15.60 17.70 -42.47
CA ALA A 432 16.05 19.06 -42.77
C ALA A 432 16.81 19.13 -44.10
N THR A 433 17.68 18.15 -44.37
CA THR A 433 18.43 18.06 -45.63
C THR A 433 17.50 17.78 -46.81
N ALA A 434 16.49 16.91 -46.64
CA ALA A 434 15.50 16.64 -47.67
C ALA A 434 14.62 17.86 -48.03
N ARG A 435 14.35 18.74 -47.05
CA ARG A 435 13.60 19.99 -47.25
C ARG A 435 14.42 21.12 -47.90
N SER A 436 15.75 21.08 -47.86
CA SER A 436 16.59 22.07 -48.55
C SER A 436 16.92 21.67 -50.00
N SER A 437 16.71 20.41 -50.35
CA SER A 437 16.93 19.87 -51.70
C SER A 437 15.67 19.85 -52.59
N ALA A 438 14.51 20.19 -52.02
CA ALA A 438 13.24 20.39 -52.71
C ALA A 438 12.92 21.89 -52.75
#